data_AF-A0A2S8ZKS5-F1
#
_entry.id   AF-A0A2S8ZKS5-F1
#
_cell.length_a   1.000
_cell.length_b   1.000
_cell.length_c   1.000
_cell.angle_alpha   90.00
_cell.angle_beta   90.00
_cell.angle_gamma   90.00
#
_symmetry.space_group_name_H-M   'P 1'
#
loop_
_entity.id
_entity.type
_entity.pdbx_description
1 polymer ?
#
loop_
_entity_poly.entity_id
_entity_poly.type
_entity_poly.pdbx_seq_one_letter_code
_entity_poly.pdbx_strand_id
1 'polypeptide(L)'
;MISPADFETLAHVPDVAKPSAMWLWLNLDPLGRGLLNPARISALMYPTLDLTPDEVFEHLVVLTESGFLTTYLAPDPDSRETVEWILLLHPLKVDLRGTKISTPEPPQALHGSSMAMGGGGRARARGSAPAP
;
A
#
# COMPACT_ATOMS: atom_id res chain seq x y z
N MET A 1 0.00 -21.74 -3.80
CA MET A 1 -1.37 -21.98 -4.32
C MET A 1 -2.28 -21.05 -3.55
N ILE A 2 -3.08 -20.22 -4.23
CA ILE A 2 -4.05 -19.34 -3.55
C ILE A 2 -5.16 -20.24 -2.98
N SER A 3 -5.38 -20.14 -1.66
CA SER A 3 -6.35 -20.96 -0.95
C SER A 3 -7.75 -20.34 -1.03
N PRO A 4 -8.83 -21.11 -0.79
CA PRO A 4 -10.18 -20.57 -0.67
C PRO A 4 -10.29 -19.45 0.37
N ALA A 5 -9.57 -19.57 1.49
CA ALA A 5 -9.54 -18.55 2.55
C ALA A 5 -8.91 -17.24 2.08
N ASP A 6 -7.94 -17.29 1.15
CA ASP A 6 -7.39 -16.07 0.55
C ASP A 6 -8.48 -15.40 -0.30
N PHE A 7 -9.26 -16.15 -1.09
CA PHE A 7 -10.36 -15.59 -1.88
C PHE A 7 -11.46 -14.93 -1.04
N GLU A 8 -11.67 -15.36 0.20
CA GLU A 8 -12.61 -14.69 1.12
C GLU A 8 -12.20 -13.24 1.40
N THR A 9 -10.89 -12.93 1.43
CA THR A 9 -10.43 -11.56 1.66
C THR A 9 -10.65 -10.65 0.45
N LEU A 10 -10.86 -11.21 -0.74
CA LEU A 10 -11.30 -10.47 -1.93
C LEU A 10 -12.82 -10.28 -1.99
N ALA A 11 -13.60 -10.98 -1.17
CA ALA A 11 -15.07 -10.92 -1.25
C ALA A 11 -15.61 -9.51 -0.99
N HIS A 12 -14.91 -8.73 -0.16
CA HIS A 12 -15.27 -7.36 0.20
C HIS A 12 -14.66 -6.29 -0.72
N VAL A 13 -13.76 -6.67 -1.63
CA VAL A 13 -13.16 -5.75 -2.60
C VAL A 13 -14.15 -5.53 -3.74
N PRO A 14 -14.45 -4.29 -4.15
CA PRO A 14 -15.27 -4.02 -5.34
C PRO A 14 -14.70 -4.65 -6.61
N ASP A 15 -15.58 -5.17 -7.48
CA ASP A 15 -15.16 -5.94 -8.67
C ASP A 15 -14.17 -5.19 -9.58
N VAL A 16 -14.31 -3.87 -9.69
CA VAL A 16 -13.42 -3.01 -10.48
C VAL A 16 -11.96 -3.04 -9.98
N ALA A 17 -11.76 -3.19 -8.66
CA ALA A 17 -10.44 -3.17 -8.03
C ALA A 17 -9.86 -4.58 -7.79
N LYS A 18 -10.66 -5.65 -7.93
CA LYS A 18 -10.20 -7.04 -7.75
C LYS A 18 -8.99 -7.41 -8.63
N PRO A 19 -8.92 -7.02 -9.92
CA PRO A 19 -7.74 -7.30 -10.73
C PRO A 19 -6.46 -6.68 -10.14
N SER A 20 -6.53 -5.43 -9.67
CA SER A 20 -5.40 -4.76 -9.00
C SER A 20 -5.04 -5.44 -7.67
N ALA A 21 -6.03 -5.85 -6.87
CA ALA A 21 -5.80 -6.60 -5.63
C ALA A 21 -5.04 -7.91 -5.88
N MET A 22 -5.50 -8.70 -6.86
CA MET A 22 -4.84 -9.94 -7.28
C MET A 22 -3.44 -9.69 -7.82
N TRP A 23 -3.25 -8.62 -8.60
CA TRP A 23 -1.93 -8.26 -9.10
C TRP A 23 -0.97 -7.93 -7.95
N LEU A 24 -1.40 -7.13 -6.97
CA LEU A 24 -0.58 -6.79 -5.80
C LEU A 24 -0.15 -8.02 -5.01
N TRP A 25 -1.06 -8.98 -4.78
CA TRP A 25 -0.70 -10.24 -4.12
C TRP A 25 0.44 -11.01 -4.78
N LEU A 26 0.48 -11.00 -6.10
CA LEU A 26 1.42 -11.79 -6.87
C LEU A 26 2.75 -11.07 -7.11
N ASN A 27 2.78 -9.74 -6.98
CA ASN A 27 3.91 -8.91 -7.41
C ASN A 27 4.54 -8.08 -6.29
N LEU A 28 3.87 -7.93 -5.14
CA LEU A 28 4.50 -7.39 -3.95
C LEU A 28 5.41 -8.44 -3.30
N ASP A 29 6.19 -7.99 -2.32
CA ASP A 29 7.02 -8.93 -1.56
C ASP A 29 6.15 -9.95 -0.78
N PRO A 30 6.77 -11.03 -0.27
CA PRO A 30 6.05 -12.07 0.47
C PRO A 30 5.29 -11.60 1.73
N LEU A 31 5.62 -10.42 2.27
CA LEU A 31 4.94 -9.82 3.41
C LEU A 31 3.88 -8.79 2.97
N GLY A 32 3.61 -8.70 1.67
CA GLY A 32 2.63 -7.79 1.08
C GLY A 32 3.06 -6.33 1.10
N ARG A 33 4.37 -6.04 1.01
CA ARG A 33 4.91 -4.68 1.07
C ARG A 33 5.41 -4.22 -0.30
N GLY A 34 5.23 -2.93 -0.57
CA GLY A 34 5.72 -2.30 -1.79
C GLY A 34 5.67 -0.79 -1.71
N LEU A 35 6.41 -0.11 -2.59
CA LEU A 35 6.38 1.34 -2.66
C LEU A 35 5.03 1.84 -3.16
N LEU A 36 4.42 2.84 -2.50
CA LEU A 36 3.22 3.49 -3.00
C LEU A 36 3.60 4.50 -4.09
N ASN A 37 3.64 4.02 -5.33
CA ASN A 37 3.87 4.87 -6.50
C ASN A 37 2.98 4.39 -7.65
N PRO A 38 1.82 5.05 -7.89
CA PRO A 38 0.85 4.62 -8.90
C PRO A 38 1.44 4.55 -10.32
N ALA A 39 2.31 5.49 -10.69
CA ALA A 39 2.95 5.50 -12.00
C ALA A 39 3.88 4.29 -12.20
N ARG A 40 4.67 3.94 -11.16
CA ARG A 40 5.52 2.75 -11.19
C ARG A 40 4.70 1.47 -11.20
N ILE A 41 3.64 1.39 -10.41
CA ILE A 41 2.75 0.22 -10.34
C ILE A 41 2.04 0.01 -11.69
N SER A 42 1.47 1.07 -12.27
CA SER A 42 0.87 1.07 -13.61
C SER A 42 1.85 0.52 -14.67
N ALA A 43 3.08 1.00 -14.68
CA ALA A 43 4.10 0.52 -15.61
C ALA A 43 4.44 -0.98 -15.41
N LEU A 44 4.42 -1.49 -14.17
CA LEU A 44 4.67 -2.90 -13.86
C LEU A 44 3.45 -3.79 -14.15
N MET A 45 2.25 -3.23 -14.12
CA MET A 45 1.01 -3.92 -14.45
C MET A 45 0.91 -4.23 -15.95
N TYR A 46 1.45 -3.37 -16.81
CA TYR A 46 1.45 -3.56 -18.26
C TYR A 46 2.32 -4.76 -18.68
N PRO A 47 1.86 -5.60 -19.64
CA PRO A 47 0.59 -5.54 -20.36
C PRO A 47 -0.54 -6.37 -19.70
N THR A 48 -0.33 -6.86 -18.48
CA THR A 48 -1.30 -7.75 -17.80
C THR A 48 -2.58 -7.00 -17.41
N LEU A 49 -2.42 -5.80 -16.87
CA LEU A 49 -3.50 -4.84 -16.68
C LEU A 49 -3.06 -3.53 -17.33
N ASP A 50 -3.83 -3.06 -18.31
CA ASP A 50 -3.58 -1.81 -19.01
C ASP A 50 -4.33 -0.68 -18.28
N LEU A 51 -3.82 -0.31 -17.11
CA LEU A 51 -4.38 0.76 -16.27
C LEU A 51 -3.44 1.95 -16.27
N THR A 52 -3.99 3.14 -16.42
CA THR A 52 -3.28 4.41 -16.25
C THR A 52 -2.87 4.63 -14.78
N PRO A 53 -1.88 5.49 -14.50
CA PRO A 53 -1.51 5.83 -13.12
C PRO A 53 -2.68 6.36 -12.28
N ASP A 54 -3.61 7.10 -12.89
CA ASP A 54 -4.78 7.64 -12.19
C ASP A 54 -5.77 6.52 -11.85
N GLU A 55 -6.05 5.59 -12.77
CA GLU A 55 -6.88 4.41 -12.47
C GLU A 55 -6.27 3.51 -11.39
N VAL A 56 -4.94 3.34 -11.42
CA VAL A 56 -4.24 2.62 -10.35
C VAL A 56 -4.41 3.33 -9.01
N PHE A 57 -4.28 4.66 -8.98
CA PHE A 57 -4.50 5.44 -7.76
C PHE A 57 -5.93 5.25 -7.22
N GLU A 58 -6.96 5.39 -8.07
CA GLU A 58 -8.36 5.16 -7.68
C GLU A 58 -8.57 3.75 -7.13
N HIS A 59 -7.98 2.74 -7.77
CA HIS A 59 -8.06 1.36 -7.27
C HIS A 59 -7.38 1.21 -5.91
N LEU A 60 -6.21 1.83 -5.68
CA LEU A 60 -5.53 1.79 -4.39
C LEU A 60 -6.34 2.45 -3.27
N VAL A 61 -7.06 3.54 -3.57
CA VAL A 61 -8.01 4.18 -2.63
C VAL A 61 -9.12 3.18 -2.26
N VAL A 62 -9.78 2.58 -3.26
CA VAL A 62 -10.83 1.57 -3.04
C VAL A 62 -10.32 0.36 -2.24
N LEU A 63 -9.09 -0.08 -2.49
CA LEU A 63 -8.48 -1.19 -1.73
C LEU A 63 -8.16 -0.81 -0.29
N THR A 64 -7.86 0.47 -0.02
CA THR A 64 -7.69 0.97 1.33
C THR A 64 -9.04 1.01 2.07
N GLU A 65 -10.08 1.54 1.41
CA GLU A 65 -11.43 1.65 1.98
C GLU A 65 -12.07 0.28 2.26
N SER A 66 -11.82 -0.71 1.41
CA SER A 66 -12.29 -2.09 1.62
C SER A 66 -11.49 -2.87 2.66
N GLY A 67 -10.42 -2.29 3.23
CA GLY A 67 -9.57 -2.96 4.21
C GLY A 67 -8.71 -4.08 3.61
N PHE A 68 -8.44 -4.05 2.30
CA PHE A 68 -7.54 -5.00 1.67
C PHE A 68 -6.06 -4.62 1.91
N LEU A 69 -5.78 -3.33 1.91
CA LEU A 69 -4.45 -2.78 2.18
C LEU A 69 -4.52 -1.58 3.12
N THR A 70 -3.37 -1.19 3.65
CA THR A 70 -3.14 0.09 4.34
C THR A 70 -1.83 0.69 3.84
N THR A 71 -1.52 1.90 4.27
CA THR A 71 -0.25 2.57 3.95
C THR A 71 0.53 2.91 5.21
N TYR A 72 1.84 3.05 5.06
CA TYR A 72 2.73 3.48 6.14
C TYR A 72 3.89 4.29 5.59
N LEU A 73 4.45 5.16 6.43
CA LEU A 73 5.66 5.91 6.09
C LEU A 73 6.89 5.16 6.57
N ALA A 74 7.89 5.03 5.69
CA ALA A 74 9.18 4.47 6.04
C ALA A 74 10.30 5.00 5.12
N PRO A 75 11.56 4.99 5.56
CA PRO A 75 12.69 5.35 4.71
C PRO A 75 12.82 4.39 3.52
N ASP A 76 12.96 4.96 2.33
CA ASP A 76 13.29 4.22 1.12
C ASP A 76 14.73 3.68 1.20
N PRO A 77 14.97 2.38 0.99
CA PRO A 77 16.31 1.80 1.06
C PRO A 77 17.33 2.46 0.11
N ASP A 78 16.87 2.96 -1.04
CA ASP A 78 17.74 3.53 -2.06
C ASP A 78 18.02 5.02 -1.81
N SER A 79 16.98 5.84 -1.62
CA SER A 79 17.12 7.30 -1.43
C SER A 79 17.31 7.75 0.02
N ARG A 80 16.97 6.91 1.00
CA ARG A 80 16.84 7.23 2.44
C ARG A 80 15.78 8.28 2.78
N GLU A 81 15.02 8.76 1.81
CA GLU A 81 13.91 9.67 2.04
C GLU A 81 12.72 8.90 2.65
N THR A 82 11.96 9.54 3.54
CA THR A 82 10.72 8.93 4.05
C THR A 82 9.66 9.04 2.98
N VAL A 83 9.19 7.89 2.51
CA VAL A 83 8.15 7.77 1.48
C VAL A 83 7.00 6.89 1.97
N GLU A 84 5.91 6.89 1.22
CA GLU A 84 4.75 6.07 1.52
C GLU A 84 4.87 4.68 0.90
N TRP A 85 4.50 3.67 1.69
CA TRP A 85 4.55 2.26 1.36
C TRP A 85 3.17 1.64 1.51
N ILE A 86 2.87 0.65 0.66
CA ILE A 86 1.72 -0.24 0.73
C ILE A 86 2.02 -1.36 1.71
N LEU A 87 1.02 -1.74 2.51
CA LEU A 87 0.99 -2.96 3.31
C LEU A 87 -0.33 -3.70 3.05
N LEU A 88 -0.28 -4.88 2.46
CA LEU A 88 -1.45 -5.75 2.38
C LEU A 88 -1.81 -6.26 3.78
N LEU A 89 -3.09 -6.19 4.13
CA LEU A 89 -3.58 -6.68 5.43
C LEU A 89 -3.75 -8.21 5.45
N HIS A 90 -3.87 -8.79 4.25
CA HIS A 90 -3.99 -10.24 4.05
C HIS A 90 -3.05 -10.71 2.92
N PRO A 91 -1.72 -10.70 3.11
CA PRO A 91 -0.79 -11.19 2.10
C PRO A 91 -0.92 -12.71 1.92
N LEU A 92 -0.62 -13.22 0.73
CA LEU A 92 -0.65 -14.65 0.45
C LEU A 92 0.35 -15.40 1.33
N LYS A 93 -0.11 -16.52 1.92
CA LYS A 93 0.77 -17.39 2.69
C LYS A 93 1.75 -18.11 1.76
N VAL A 94 3.02 -17.74 1.85
CA VAL A 94 4.12 -18.37 1.10
C VAL A 94 5.21 -18.83 2.05
N ASP A 95 6.01 -19.81 1.63
CA ASP A 95 7.18 -20.24 2.40
C ASP A 95 8.28 -19.17 2.30
N LEU A 96 8.72 -18.66 3.45
CA LEU A 96 9.72 -17.57 3.57
C LEU A 96 11.15 -18.08 3.76
N ARG A 97 11.36 -19.40 3.84
CA ARG A 97 12.70 -19.97 4.09
C ARG A 97 13.67 -19.57 2.99
N GLY A 98 14.73 -18.86 3.39
CA GLY A 98 15.78 -18.39 2.47
C GLY A 98 15.42 -17.15 1.66
N THR A 99 14.23 -16.56 1.87
CA THR A 99 13.83 -15.34 1.17
C THR A 99 14.44 -14.12 1.84
N LYS A 100 15.17 -13.31 1.07
CA LYS A 100 15.67 -12.01 1.52
C LYS A 100 14.62 -10.93 1.25
N ILE A 101 14.24 -10.22 2.31
CA ILE A 101 13.28 -9.11 2.25
C ILE A 101 14.05 -7.82 2.50
N SER A 102 13.93 -6.87 1.57
CA SER A 102 14.61 -5.57 1.63
C SER A 102 13.64 -4.40 1.75
N THR A 103 12.33 -4.64 1.73
CA THR A 103 11.33 -3.61 2.00
C THR A 103 11.40 -3.20 3.48
N PRO A 104 11.22 -1.91 3.78
CA PRO A 104 11.27 -1.44 5.14
C PRO A 104 10.10 -2.01 5.95
N GLU A 105 10.35 -2.31 7.22
CA GLU A 105 9.30 -2.73 8.14
C GLU A 105 8.38 -1.54 8.47
N PRO A 106 7.07 -1.78 8.61
CA PRO A 106 6.19 -0.76 9.13
C PRO A 106 6.56 -0.39 10.58
N PRO A 107 6.32 0.87 11.00
CA PRO A 107 6.49 1.25 12.40
C PRO A 107 5.68 0.34 13.33
N GLN A 108 6.27 -0.06 14.47
CA GLN A 108 5.67 -1.02 15.42
C GLN A 108 4.30 -0.57 15.99
N ALA A 109 3.91 0.70 15.81
CA ALA A 109 2.65 1.27 16.27
C ALA A 109 1.43 0.97 15.37
N LEU A 110 1.53 0.13 14.34
CA LEU A 110 0.36 -0.23 13.51
C LEU A 110 -0.65 -1.17 14.19
N HIS A 111 -0.42 -1.57 15.44
CA HIS A 111 -1.40 -2.34 16.21
C HIS A 111 -2.49 -1.43 16.78
N GLY A 112 -3.60 -1.36 16.05
CA GLY A 112 -4.90 -1.03 16.63
C GLY A 112 -5.24 0.45 16.70
N SER A 113 -5.57 1.04 15.55
CA SER A 113 -6.74 1.91 15.41
C SER A 113 -6.82 2.34 13.96
N SER A 114 -8.03 2.23 13.39
CA SER A 114 -8.44 2.96 12.22
C SER A 114 -8.02 4.43 12.38
N MET A 115 -6.89 4.81 11.79
CA MET A 115 -6.58 6.21 11.59
C MET A 115 -7.21 6.56 10.26
N ALA A 116 -8.38 7.20 10.36
CA ALA A 116 -8.96 7.97 9.29
C ALA A 116 -7.86 8.86 8.71
N MET A 117 -7.36 8.50 7.52
CA MET A 117 -6.62 9.41 6.65
C MET A 117 -7.62 10.45 6.18
N GLY A 118 -7.82 11.46 7.02
CA GLY A 118 -8.49 12.69 6.66
C GLY A 118 -7.69 13.33 5.54
N GLY A 119 -8.29 13.37 4.35
CA GLY A 119 -7.76 14.10 3.22
C GLY A 119 -7.48 15.56 3.59
N GLY A 120 -6.38 16.08 3.04
CA GLY A 120 -6.18 17.50 2.83
C GLY A 120 -5.91 18.35 4.08
N GLY A 121 -4.62 18.57 4.37
CA GLY A 121 -4.21 19.56 5.38
C GLY A 121 -2.90 20.23 5.01
N ARG A 122 -2.95 21.28 4.18
CA ARG A 122 -1.85 22.25 4.06
C ARG A 122 -1.53 22.81 5.45
N ALA A 123 -0.36 22.47 5.99
CA ALA A 123 0.18 23.10 7.18
C ALA A 123 1.63 23.54 6.94
N ARG A 124 1.80 24.78 6.47
CA ARG A 124 2.97 25.59 6.84
C ARG A 124 2.50 26.64 7.83
N ALA A 125 2.67 26.34 9.11
CA ALA A 125 2.58 27.29 10.20
C ALA A 125 3.98 27.84 10.50
N ARG A 126 4.11 29.17 10.58
CA ARG A 126 5.02 29.79 11.53
C ARG A 126 4.54 31.21 11.83
N GLY A 127 3.88 31.35 12.98
CA GLY A 127 3.82 32.61 13.71
C GLY A 127 4.82 32.55 14.86
N SER A 128 5.51 33.66 15.12
CA SER A 128 5.86 34.08 16.48
C SER A 128 6.31 35.54 16.44
N ALA A 129 5.52 36.43 17.06
CA ALA A 129 6.00 37.71 17.59
C ALA A 129 6.94 37.45 18.79
N PRO A 130 7.70 38.46 19.25
CA PRO A 130 7.17 39.29 20.35
C PRO A 130 7.51 40.79 20.26
N ALA A 131 6.64 41.60 20.88
CA ALA A 131 6.88 43.01 21.26
C ALA A 131 7.81 43.09 22.49
N PRO A 132 8.41 44.25 22.80
CA PRO A 132 7.69 45.34 23.48
C PRO A 132 7.60 46.65 22.69
#